data_AF-A0A5C3MPX5-F1
#
_entry.id   AF-A0A5C3MPX5-F1
#
_cell.length_a   1.000
_cell.length_b   1.000
_cell.length_c   1.000
_cell.angle_alpha   90.00
_cell.angle_beta   90.00
_cell.angle_gamma   90.00
#
_symmetry.space_group_name_H-M   'P 1'
#
loop_
_entity.id
_entity.type
_entity.pdbx_description
1 polymer ?
#
loop_
_entity_poly.entity_id
_entity_poly.type
_entity_poly.pdbx_seq_one_letter_code
_entity_poly.pdbx_strand_id
1 'polypeptide(L)'
;MTILQPARQVSWLLCLSSLFPFVLGHAAIWHPSMYGFNVTDTTFPYDNRPVAPLYNMPFKQWWFHNHLDYPPHPSDTYQLEPGRPATLEIACNKQSTSYYASSGFGNHQGGDSPCPGSPPKQYHALNISDTKGCALAIAYKSDVRDIAPEDFAVFSINHTCVWHRFTEFQVPAKMPPCPLGGCHCAFFWIHSPDAGNEQMYMNGFKCTVANPVSVAQIAKPRVARRCGADPQNGKPHADPANCTNGAKQPLYWLQKERNNMFEGYYSPPYYNDLYNFKDGAQNDIFEDSNPANTKDNLVPRDGMTFGPVIGTEADAPEAQGRQQNTTPTAVSEFTNADVSPDPVIGVLLGLVIVAVVGLW
;
A
#
# COMPACT_ATOMS: atom_id res chain seq x y z
N MET A 1 18.27 74.67 41.54
CA MET A 1 17.27 73.65 41.95
C MET A 1 16.58 73.22 40.67
N THR A 2 17.11 72.17 40.04
CA THR A 2 16.74 71.75 38.68
C THR A 2 16.28 70.30 38.79
N ILE A 3 15.00 70.05 38.57
CA ILE A 3 14.37 68.72 38.71
C ILE A 3 14.36 68.08 37.31
N LEU A 4 15.16 67.03 37.14
CA LEU A 4 15.16 66.16 35.96
C LEU A 4 14.05 65.10 36.10
N GLN A 5 13.19 64.97 35.10
CA GLN A 5 12.19 63.90 34.99
C GLN A 5 12.82 62.57 34.50
N PRO A 6 12.29 61.41 34.89
CA PRO A 6 12.81 60.11 34.47
C PRO A 6 12.28 59.69 33.10
N ALA A 7 13.16 59.08 32.30
CA ALA A 7 12.85 58.49 31.00
C ALA A 7 12.00 57.23 31.16
N ARG A 8 10.87 57.17 30.43
CA ARG A 8 10.06 55.95 30.26
C ARG A 8 10.78 55.01 29.28
N GLN A 9 11.23 53.86 29.77
CA GLN A 9 11.62 52.75 28.89
C GLN A 9 10.37 52.09 28.31
N VAL A 10 10.23 52.16 26.99
CA VAL A 10 9.25 51.38 26.23
C VAL A 10 9.89 50.03 25.94
N SER A 11 9.44 48.99 26.65
CA SER A 11 9.86 47.61 26.44
C SER A 11 9.12 47.05 25.23
N TRP A 12 9.81 46.91 24.10
CA TRP A 12 9.29 46.25 22.91
C TRP A 12 9.37 44.72 23.08
N LEU A 13 8.25 44.10 23.44
CA LEU A 13 8.08 42.64 23.33
C LEU A 13 7.91 42.29 21.84
N LEU A 14 9.00 41.87 21.20
CA LEU A 14 8.99 41.19 19.92
C LEU A 14 8.35 39.80 20.11
N CYS A 15 7.07 39.67 19.78
CA CYS A 15 6.47 38.35 19.50
C CYS A 15 7.14 37.78 18.25
N LEU A 16 8.15 36.93 18.42
CA LEU A 16 8.55 35.97 17.39
C LEU A 16 7.38 34.98 17.22
N SER A 17 6.45 35.30 16.34
CA SER A 17 5.53 34.32 15.79
C SER A 17 6.35 33.36 14.94
N SER A 18 6.68 32.20 15.50
CA SER A 18 7.21 31.05 14.77
C SER A 18 6.21 30.67 13.69
N LEU A 19 6.40 31.21 12.47
CA LEU A 19 5.81 30.63 11.27
C LEU A 19 6.47 29.26 11.10
N PHE A 20 5.89 28.24 11.74
CA PHE A 20 6.20 26.87 11.40
C PHE A 20 5.87 26.73 9.91
N PRO A 21 6.84 26.39 9.04
CA PRO A 21 6.52 26.03 7.67
C PRO A 21 5.64 24.79 7.76
N PHE A 22 4.34 24.95 7.50
CA PHE A 22 3.47 23.82 7.21
C PHE A 22 4.01 23.22 5.92
N VAL A 23 4.78 22.16 6.06
CA VAL A 23 5.21 21.34 4.94
C VAL A 23 3.97 20.61 4.47
N LEU A 24 3.29 21.18 3.49
CA LEU A 24 2.26 20.50 2.73
C LEU A 24 2.98 19.51 1.80
N GLY A 25 3.51 18.41 2.34
CA GLY A 25 4.08 17.39 1.47
C GLY A 25 2.95 16.76 0.66
N HIS A 26 2.99 16.80 -0.66
CA HIS A 26 1.84 16.48 -1.52
C HIS A 26 2.38 15.84 -2.80
N ALA A 27 1.97 14.61 -3.09
CA ALA A 27 2.32 13.93 -4.33
C ALA A 27 1.20 12.98 -4.75
N ALA A 28 1.03 12.83 -6.05
CA ALA A 28 0.08 11.91 -6.67
C ALA A 28 0.72 11.29 -7.90
N ILE A 29 0.23 10.12 -8.31
CA ILE A 29 0.42 9.70 -9.70
C ILE A 29 -0.38 10.61 -10.63
N TRP A 30 0.16 10.87 -11.81
CA TRP A 30 -0.54 11.57 -12.87
C TRP A 30 -0.56 10.68 -14.11
N HIS A 31 -1.75 10.32 -14.54
CA HIS A 31 -2.00 9.62 -15.79
C HIS A 31 -3.47 9.86 -16.20
N PRO A 32 -3.82 10.01 -17.50
CA PRO A 32 -5.19 10.25 -17.94
C PRO A 32 -6.19 9.17 -17.50
N SER A 33 -5.70 7.96 -17.19
CA SER A 33 -6.53 6.86 -16.67
C SER A 33 -6.86 6.98 -15.17
N MET A 34 -6.38 7.99 -14.45
CA MET A 34 -6.69 8.16 -13.03
C MET A 34 -8.10 8.72 -12.81
N TYR A 35 -8.70 8.31 -11.70
CA TYR A 35 -9.89 8.97 -11.18
C TYR A 35 -9.50 10.36 -10.69
N GLY A 36 -10.37 11.34 -10.94
CA GLY A 36 -10.15 12.72 -10.51
C GLY A 36 -9.01 13.44 -11.25
N PHE A 37 -8.65 13.00 -12.46
CA PHE A 37 -7.56 13.59 -13.25
C PHE A 37 -7.64 15.12 -13.42
N ASN A 38 -8.86 15.66 -13.46
CA ASN A 38 -9.13 17.10 -13.59
C ASN A 38 -9.79 17.72 -12.33
N VAL A 39 -9.78 17.01 -11.20
CA VAL A 39 -10.26 17.56 -9.92
C VAL A 39 -9.32 18.66 -9.44
N THR A 40 -9.90 19.79 -9.06
CA THR A 40 -9.21 20.99 -8.55
C THR A 40 -9.56 21.25 -7.08
N ASP A 41 -8.91 22.25 -6.48
CA ASP A 41 -9.18 22.74 -5.11
C ASP A 41 -10.60 23.32 -4.92
N THR A 42 -11.27 23.64 -6.02
CA THR A 42 -12.63 24.22 -6.04
C THR A 42 -13.71 23.23 -6.48
N THR A 43 -13.33 22.00 -6.84
CA THR A 43 -14.28 20.96 -7.29
C THR A 43 -15.13 20.43 -6.14
N PHE A 44 -14.58 20.38 -4.93
CA PHE A 44 -15.24 19.92 -3.71
C PHE A 44 -15.35 21.05 -2.68
N PRO A 45 -16.23 20.93 -1.66
CA PRO A 45 -16.31 21.90 -0.55
C PRO A 45 -15.06 21.93 0.37
N TYR A 46 -14.09 21.06 0.12
CA TYR A 46 -12.80 20.96 0.81
C TYR A 46 -11.71 20.61 -0.22
N ASP A 47 -10.44 20.78 0.12
CA ASP A 47 -9.35 20.41 -0.79
C ASP A 47 -9.29 18.88 -0.94
N ASN A 48 -9.71 18.42 -2.10
CA ASN A 48 -9.73 17.01 -2.48
C ASN A 48 -8.99 16.80 -3.80
N ARG A 49 -7.97 17.63 -4.09
CA ARG A 49 -7.10 17.42 -5.25
C ARG A 49 -6.41 16.05 -5.15
N PRO A 50 -5.99 15.42 -6.26
CA PRO A 50 -5.31 14.12 -6.23
C PRO A 50 -4.09 14.05 -5.30
N VAL A 51 -3.41 15.17 -5.09
CA VAL A 51 -2.21 15.28 -4.25
C VAL A 51 -2.52 15.51 -2.77
N ALA A 52 -3.78 15.76 -2.41
CA ALA A 52 -4.17 16.02 -1.02
C ALA A 52 -4.01 14.74 -0.18
N PRO A 53 -3.45 14.83 1.04
CA PRO A 53 -3.26 13.68 1.92
C PRO A 53 -4.58 13.14 2.46
N LEU A 54 -4.60 11.85 2.79
CA LEU A 54 -5.76 11.17 3.40
C LEU A 54 -5.47 10.90 4.87
N TYR A 55 -6.23 11.55 5.76
CA TYR A 55 -6.07 11.47 7.21
C TYR A 55 -7.41 11.65 7.92
N ASN A 56 -7.74 10.74 8.84
CA ASN A 56 -8.92 10.83 9.70
C ASN A 56 -10.23 11.05 8.92
N MET A 57 -10.36 10.37 7.78
CA MET A 57 -11.50 10.46 6.87
C MET A 57 -12.45 9.26 7.01
N PRO A 58 -13.78 9.45 6.86
CA PRO A 58 -14.71 8.34 6.69
C PRO A 58 -14.44 7.59 5.36
N PHE A 59 -14.95 6.37 5.22
CA PHE A 59 -14.63 5.48 4.11
C PHE A 59 -14.85 6.13 2.75
N LYS A 60 -16.00 6.77 2.54
CA LYS A 60 -16.32 7.46 1.28
C LYS A 60 -15.31 8.54 0.88
N GLN A 61 -14.68 9.21 1.86
CA GLN A 61 -13.74 10.30 1.59
C GLN A 61 -12.35 9.79 1.21
N TRP A 62 -11.81 8.80 1.93
CA TRP A 62 -10.47 8.29 1.61
C TRP A 62 -10.47 7.28 0.45
N TRP A 63 -11.55 6.49 0.34
CA TRP A 63 -11.63 5.43 -0.67
C TRP A 63 -11.65 6.03 -2.08
N PHE A 64 -10.67 5.62 -2.91
CA PHE A 64 -10.46 6.19 -4.24
C PHE A 64 -10.36 7.72 -4.24
N HIS A 65 -9.91 8.31 -3.12
CA HIS A 65 -9.81 9.77 -2.95
C HIS A 65 -11.18 10.48 -3.14
N ASN A 66 -12.29 9.77 -2.95
CA ASN A 66 -13.65 10.26 -3.26
C ASN A 66 -13.80 10.75 -4.72
N HIS A 67 -13.03 10.17 -5.65
CA HIS A 67 -13.02 10.56 -7.07
C HIS A 67 -13.81 9.61 -7.97
N LEU A 68 -14.57 8.66 -7.41
CA LEU A 68 -15.33 7.68 -8.21
C LEU A 68 -16.38 8.31 -9.14
N ASP A 69 -16.86 9.51 -8.81
CA ASP A 69 -17.80 10.29 -9.63
C ASP A 69 -17.08 11.12 -10.73
N TYR A 70 -15.75 11.08 -10.76
CA TYR A 70 -14.87 11.73 -11.74
C TYR A 70 -14.00 10.69 -12.46
N PRO A 71 -14.60 9.71 -13.16
CA PRO A 71 -13.84 8.65 -13.82
C PRO A 71 -13.02 9.20 -15.00
N PRO A 72 -11.93 8.50 -15.38
CA PRO A 72 -11.22 8.80 -16.61
C PRO A 72 -12.08 8.51 -17.86
N HIS A 73 -11.66 9.02 -19.01
CA HIS A 73 -12.27 8.65 -20.28
C HIS A 73 -12.18 7.12 -20.50
N PRO A 74 -13.19 6.46 -21.09
CA PRO A 74 -13.18 4.99 -21.24
C PRO A 74 -11.99 4.43 -22.03
N SER A 75 -11.43 5.18 -22.98
CA SER A 75 -10.22 4.79 -23.73
C SER A 75 -8.93 4.91 -22.93
N ASP A 76 -8.94 5.68 -21.84
CA ASP A 76 -7.74 6.01 -21.09
C ASP A 76 -7.53 4.93 -20.04
N THR A 77 -6.75 3.92 -20.40
CA THR A 77 -6.40 2.78 -19.56
C THR A 77 -4.89 2.60 -19.55
N TYR A 78 -4.29 2.51 -18.36
CA TYR A 78 -2.86 2.24 -18.22
C TYR A 78 -2.54 0.79 -18.60
N GLN A 79 -1.58 0.59 -19.51
CA GLN A 79 -1.18 -0.74 -19.98
C GLN A 79 -0.06 -1.29 -19.12
N LEU A 80 -0.30 -2.41 -18.43
CA LEU A 80 0.70 -3.15 -17.68
C LEU A 80 1.25 -4.26 -18.57
N GLU A 81 2.53 -4.20 -18.92
CA GLU A 81 3.21 -5.23 -19.70
C GLU A 81 3.93 -6.21 -18.75
N PRO A 82 3.50 -7.49 -18.66
CA PRO A 82 4.12 -8.47 -17.77
C PRO A 82 5.63 -8.61 -17.98
N GLY A 83 6.40 -8.58 -16.89
CA GLY A 83 7.86 -8.71 -16.92
C GLY A 83 8.60 -7.46 -17.39
N ARG A 84 7.89 -6.33 -17.56
CA ARG A 84 8.48 -5.03 -17.92
C ARG A 84 8.14 -3.99 -16.84
N PRO A 85 8.95 -2.92 -16.72
CA PRO A 85 8.61 -1.81 -15.85
C PRO A 85 7.39 -1.04 -16.39
N ALA A 86 6.48 -0.71 -15.49
CA ALA A 86 5.46 0.32 -15.67
C ALA A 86 6.00 1.65 -15.11
N THR A 87 6.28 2.61 -15.98
CA THR A 87 6.71 3.96 -15.58
C THR A 87 5.49 4.86 -15.35
N LEU A 88 5.36 5.40 -14.14
CA LEU A 88 4.34 6.39 -13.78
C LEU A 88 4.99 7.70 -13.39
N GLU A 89 4.30 8.81 -13.67
CA GLU A 89 4.75 10.14 -13.23
C GLU A 89 4.16 10.47 -11.86
N ILE A 90 5.01 10.61 -10.85
CA ILE A 90 4.64 11.04 -9.50
C ILE A 90 5.09 12.48 -9.30
N ALA A 91 4.17 13.38 -8.99
CA ALA A 91 4.52 14.78 -8.80
C ALA A 91 3.57 15.53 -7.84
N CYS A 92 4.06 16.65 -7.30
CA CYS A 92 3.28 17.52 -6.41
C CYS A 92 2.20 18.34 -7.12
N ASN A 93 2.26 18.41 -8.44
CA ASN A 93 1.23 19.04 -9.26
C ASN A 93 1.28 18.48 -10.69
N LYS A 94 0.13 18.41 -11.35
CA LYS A 94 0.02 18.00 -12.75
C LYS A 94 0.87 18.85 -13.70
N GLN A 95 1.05 20.14 -13.40
CA GLN A 95 1.90 21.03 -14.20
C GLN A 95 3.38 20.60 -14.27
N SER A 96 3.82 19.78 -13.31
CA SER A 96 5.17 19.22 -13.26
C SER A 96 5.28 17.85 -13.90
N THR A 97 4.28 17.44 -14.70
CA THR A 97 4.24 16.16 -15.42
C THR A 97 4.02 16.36 -16.92
N SER A 98 4.13 15.30 -17.72
CA SER A 98 3.81 15.33 -19.17
C SER A 98 2.37 15.75 -19.46
N TYR A 99 1.51 15.72 -18.43
CA TYR A 99 0.10 16.09 -18.52
C TYR A 99 -0.17 17.56 -18.16
N TYR A 100 0.85 18.42 -18.12
CA TYR A 100 0.72 19.84 -17.76
C TYR A 100 -0.34 20.60 -18.57
N ALA A 101 -0.59 20.23 -19.82
CA ALA A 101 -1.54 20.92 -20.70
C ALA A 101 -2.97 20.93 -20.14
N SER A 102 -3.35 19.94 -19.32
CA SER A 102 -4.67 19.89 -18.66
C SER A 102 -4.64 20.40 -17.21
N SER A 103 -3.50 20.94 -16.74
CA SER A 103 -3.36 21.44 -15.36
C SER A 103 -4.05 22.77 -15.10
N GLY A 104 -4.36 23.54 -16.15
CA GLY A 104 -4.80 24.93 -16.04
C GLY A 104 -3.65 25.93 -15.86
N PHE A 105 -2.41 25.46 -15.79
CA PHE A 105 -1.20 26.27 -15.61
C PHE A 105 -0.15 25.95 -16.69
N GLY A 106 0.93 26.75 -16.73
CA GLY A 106 2.05 26.54 -17.64
C GLY A 106 2.89 25.30 -17.27
N ASN A 107 3.73 24.84 -18.20
CA ASN A 107 4.66 23.75 -17.94
C ASN A 107 5.66 24.15 -16.83
N HIS A 108 5.71 23.36 -15.76
CA HIS A 108 6.65 23.51 -14.64
C HIS A 108 7.36 22.19 -14.34
N GLN A 109 7.64 21.40 -15.38
CA GLN A 109 8.51 20.23 -15.27
C GLN A 109 9.96 20.64 -15.00
N GLY A 110 10.68 19.82 -14.25
CA GLY A 110 12.08 20.06 -13.87
C GLY A 110 12.90 18.78 -13.90
N GLY A 111 12.90 18.08 -15.03
CA GLY A 111 13.53 16.77 -15.15
C GLY A 111 12.86 15.75 -14.25
N ASP A 112 13.64 15.00 -13.48
CA ASP A 112 13.14 13.91 -12.63
C ASP A 112 12.71 14.35 -11.22
N SER A 113 12.66 15.66 -10.96
CA SER A 113 12.15 16.17 -9.67
C SER A 113 10.63 15.99 -9.56
N PRO A 114 10.10 15.36 -8.50
CA PRO A 114 8.66 15.26 -8.25
C PRO A 114 8.02 16.62 -7.96
N CYS A 115 8.81 17.59 -7.47
CA CYS A 115 8.33 18.93 -7.17
C CYS A 115 9.38 20.01 -7.48
N PRO A 116 9.53 20.39 -8.76
CA PRO A 116 10.53 21.36 -9.20
C PRO A 116 10.44 22.68 -8.42
N GLY A 117 11.60 23.14 -7.92
CA GLY A 117 11.70 24.37 -7.12
C GLY A 117 11.33 24.23 -5.64
N SER A 118 10.96 23.03 -5.19
CA SER A 118 10.65 22.74 -3.78
C SER A 118 11.69 21.79 -3.15
N PRO A 119 11.97 21.91 -1.85
CA PRO A 119 12.89 21.01 -1.15
C PRO A 119 12.26 19.61 -0.95
N PRO A 120 13.06 18.57 -0.68
CA PRO A 120 12.56 17.20 -0.47
C PRO A 120 11.48 17.01 0.60
N LYS A 121 11.46 17.90 1.60
CA LYS A 121 10.39 17.91 2.61
C LYS A 121 9.00 18.08 1.97
N GLN A 122 8.88 18.75 0.83
CA GLN A 122 7.63 18.91 0.07
C GLN A 122 7.07 17.59 -0.49
N TYR A 123 7.83 16.51 -0.40
CA TYR A 123 7.37 15.15 -0.70
C TYR A 123 7.81 14.19 0.40
N HIS A 124 7.82 14.68 1.64
CA HIS A 124 8.00 13.92 2.87
C HIS A 124 9.25 13.04 2.93
N ALA A 125 10.37 13.58 2.47
CA ALA A 125 11.67 12.97 2.68
C ALA A 125 12.69 14.02 3.13
N LEU A 126 13.60 13.65 4.05
CA LEU A 126 14.77 14.47 4.34
C LEU A 126 15.84 14.34 3.24
N ASN A 127 15.97 13.14 2.69
CA ASN A 127 16.87 12.76 1.61
C ASN A 127 16.43 11.38 1.04
N ILE A 128 17.12 10.89 0.02
CA ILE A 128 16.76 9.61 -0.64
C ILE A 128 16.75 8.40 0.29
N SER A 129 17.60 8.37 1.33
CA SER A 129 17.63 7.24 2.29
C SER A 129 16.47 7.26 3.29
N ASP A 130 15.71 8.35 3.33
CA ASP A 130 14.55 8.52 4.21
C ASP A 130 13.23 8.08 3.53
N THR A 131 13.24 7.78 2.23
CA THR A 131 12.05 7.27 1.55
C THR A 131 11.60 5.93 2.12
N LYS A 132 10.28 5.71 2.22
CA LYS A 132 9.68 4.50 2.80
C LYS A 132 8.97 3.61 1.78
N GLY A 133 9.15 3.92 0.50
CA GLY A 133 8.57 3.19 -0.61
C GLY A 133 7.07 3.45 -0.83
N CYS A 134 6.59 2.99 -1.98
CA CYS A 134 5.20 3.06 -2.38
C CYS A 134 4.83 1.81 -3.19
N ALA A 135 3.54 1.62 -3.45
CA ALA A 135 3.01 0.43 -4.08
C ALA A 135 2.04 0.73 -5.22
N LEU A 136 1.99 -0.19 -6.18
CA LEU A 136 0.84 -0.39 -7.04
C LEU A 136 0.08 -1.65 -6.63
N ALA A 137 -1.23 -1.51 -6.49
CA ALA A 137 -2.15 -2.62 -6.30
C ALA A 137 -3.13 -2.74 -7.45
N ILE A 138 -3.69 -3.93 -7.64
CA ILE A 138 -4.65 -4.25 -8.69
C ILE A 138 -5.84 -5.02 -8.13
N ALA A 139 -7.03 -4.74 -8.66
CA ALA A 139 -8.25 -5.49 -8.43
C ALA A 139 -8.85 -5.92 -9.77
N TYR A 140 -9.08 -7.23 -9.93
CA TYR A 140 -9.61 -7.85 -11.15
C TYR A 140 -11.15 -7.71 -11.25
N LYS A 141 -11.62 -6.46 -11.24
CA LYS A 141 -13.04 -6.09 -11.36
C LYS A 141 -13.19 -4.94 -12.35
N SER A 142 -14.14 -5.07 -13.28
CA SER A 142 -14.39 -4.08 -14.33
C SER A 142 -15.33 -2.96 -13.91
N ASP A 143 -16.23 -3.18 -12.95
CA ASP A 143 -16.95 -2.10 -12.28
C ASP A 143 -16.18 -1.67 -11.02
N VAL A 144 -15.81 -0.39 -10.96
CA VAL A 144 -15.13 0.21 -9.82
C VAL A 144 -15.99 0.19 -8.55
N ARG A 145 -17.32 0.18 -8.68
CA ARG A 145 -18.26 0.17 -7.55
C ARG A 145 -18.33 -1.18 -6.85
N ASP A 146 -17.90 -2.24 -7.52
CA ASP A 146 -17.82 -3.59 -6.95
C ASP A 146 -16.53 -3.82 -6.16
N ILE A 147 -15.57 -2.89 -6.21
CA ILE A 147 -14.27 -3.03 -5.56
C ILE A 147 -14.38 -2.70 -4.07
N ALA A 148 -13.96 -3.66 -3.25
CA ALA A 148 -13.74 -3.49 -1.83
C ALA A 148 -12.22 -3.35 -1.54
N PRO A 149 -11.84 -2.72 -0.41
CA PRO A 149 -10.46 -2.66 0.07
C PRO A 149 -9.75 -4.02 0.10
N GLU A 150 -10.47 -5.10 0.41
CA GLU A 150 -9.93 -6.45 0.52
C GLU A 150 -9.65 -7.10 -0.85
N ASP A 151 -10.09 -6.51 -1.96
CA ASP A 151 -9.86 -7.05 -3.30
C ASP A 151 -8.51 -6.63 -3.89
N PHE A 152 -7.93 -5.52 -3.40
CA PHE A 152 -6.66 -5.03 -3.92
C PHE A 152 -5.51 -5.93 -3.48
N ALA A 153 -4.75 -6.43 -4.46
CA ALA A 153 -3.49 -7.10 -4.25
C ALA A 153 -2.34 -6.21 -4.71
N VAL A 154 -1.39 -5.93 -3.83
CA VAL A 154 -0.15 -5.22 -4.16
C VAL A 154 0.70 -6.11 -5.06
N PHE A 155 0.99 -5.64 -6.28
CA PHE A 155 1.73 -6.41 -7.29
C PHE A 155 3.10 -5.84 -7.61
N SER A 156 3.36 -4.57 -7.27
CA SER A 156 4.64 -3.93 -7.51
C SER A 156 4.96 -2.88 -6.45
N ILE A 157 6.24 -2.78 -6.10
CA ILE A 157 6.79 -1.91 -5.07
C ILE A 157 7.99 -1.17 -5.63
N ASN A 158 8.19 0.07 -5.18
CA ASN A 158 9.45 0.78 -5.33
C ASN A 158 9.84 1.37 -3.97
N HIS A 159 10.96 0.94 -3.38
CA HIS A 159 11.41 1.39 -2.05
C HIS A 159 11.91 2.85 -2.03
N THR A 160 12.39 3.34 -3.17
CA THR A 160 12.91 4.71 -3.34
C THR A 160 11.80 5.70 -3.74
N CYS A 161 10.55 5.31 -3.53
CA CYS A 161 9.43 6.04 -4.08
C CYS A 161 9.18 7.41 -3.45
N VAL A 162 8.65 8.28 -4.32
CA VAL A 162 8.48 9.72 -4.20
C VAL A 162 9.81 10.47 -4.09
N TRP A 163 10.87 9.91 -4.66
CA TRP A 163 12.10 10.64 -4.93
C TRP A 163 12.25 11.06 -6.40
N HIS A 164 11.80 10.20 -7.31
CA HIS A 164 11.89 10.37 -8.76
C HIS A 164 10.51 10.63 -9.34
N ARG A 165 10.38 11.60 -10.25
CA ARG A 165 9.12 11.84 -10.97
C ARG A 165 8.78 10.63 -11.81
N PHE A 166 9.72 10.12 -12.59
CA PHE A 166 9.53 8.91 -13.38
C PHE A 166 9.84 7.70 -12.51
N THR A 167 8.84 7.21 -11.77
CA THR A 167 9.00 6.04 -10.92
C THR A 167 8.62 4.78 -11.69
N GLU A 168 9.54 3.83 -11.76
CA GLU A 168 9.31 2.52 -12.37
C GLU A 168 8.79 1.50 -11.35
N PHE A 169 7.79 0.74 -11.77
CA PHE A 169 7.19 -0.36 -11.03
C PHE A 169 7.32 -1.64 -11.85
N GLN A 170 8.10 -2.60 -11.39
CA GLN A 170 8.29 -3.86 -12.10
C GLN A 170 6.98 -4.68 -12.07
N VAL A 171 6.43 -5.02 -13.23
CA VAL A 171 5.21 -5.82 -13.34
C VAL A 171 5.59 -7.31 -13.30
N PRO A 172 4.99 -8.14 -12.42
CA PRO A 172 5.24 -9.58 -12.41
C PRO A 172 4.98 -10.23 -13.79
N ALA A 173 5.86 -11.13 -14.24
CA ALA A 173 5.73 -11.77 -15.54
C ALA A 173 4.49 -12.67 -15.67
N LYS A 174 3.97 -13.15 -14.53
CA LYS A 174 2.82 -14.07 -14.46
C LYS A 174 1.45 -13.36 -14.36
N MET A 175 1.40 -12.03 -14.47
CA MET A 175 0.13 -11.28 -14.38
C MET A 175 -0.92 -11.83 -15.37
N PRO A 176 -2.11 -12.27 -14.90
CA PRO A 176 -3.15 -12.81 -15.76
C PRO A 176 -3.93 -11.71 -16.50
N PRO A 177 -4.67 -12.05 -17.58
CA PRO A 177 -5.56 -11.10 -18.27
C PRO A 177 -6.61 -10.51 -17.33
N CYS A 178 -6.84 -9.20 -17.46
CA CYS A 178 -7.99 -8.54 -16.85
C CYS A 178 -9.31 -9.06 -17.43
N PRO A 179 -10.44 -8.97 -16.68
CA PRO A 179 -11.74 -9.31 -17.22
C PRO A 179 -12.15 -8.35 -18.35
N LEU A 180 -13.21 -8.71 -19.08
CA LEU A 180 -13.80 -7.82 -20.07
C LEU A 180 -14.22 -6.50 -19.39
N GLY A 181 -13.78 -5.37 -19.95
CA GLY A 181 -13.95 -4.04 -19.36
C GLY A 181 -12.74 -3.54 -18.55
N GLY A 182 -11.70 -4.36 -18.40
CA GLY A 182 -10.44 -3.99 -17.74
C GLY A 182 -10.43 -4.24 -16.24
N CYS A 183 -9.34 -3.85 -15.60
CA CYS A 183 -9.15 -3.87 -14.16
C CYS A 183 -9.08 -2.44 -13.61
N HIS A 184 -9.00 -2.34 -12.28
CA HIS A 184 -8.65 -1.10 -11.60
C HIS A 184 -7.38 -1.30 -10.79
N CYS A 185 -6.53 -0.29 -10.83
CA CYS A 185 -5.31 -0.23 -10.05
C CYS A 185 -5.35 0.96 -9.11
N ALA A 186 -4.49 0.94 -8.09
CA ALA A 186 -4.32 2.07 -7.21
C ALA A 186 -2.86 2.21 -6.80
N PHE A 187 -2.40 3.46 -6.79
CA PHE A 187 -1.14 3.86 -6.19
C PHE A 187 -1.36 4.13 -4.70
N PHE A 188 -0.42 3.68 -3.86
CA PHE A 188 -0.42 3.94 -2.43
C PHE A 188 0.94 4.35 -1.92
N TRP A 189 0.97 5.28 -0.97
CA TRP A 189 2.20 5.76 -0.36
C TRP A 189 1.97 6.19 1.10
N ILE A 190 2.95 5.86 1.95
CA ILE A 190 3.08 6.30 3.35
C ILE A 190 4.55 6.68 3.53
N HIS A 191 4.83 7.80 4.19
CA HIS A 191 6.18 8.38 4.26
C HIS A 191 6.79 8.28 5.66
N SER A 192 7.98 8.83 5.83
CA SER A 192 8.69 8.87 7.10
C SER A 192 8.06 9.87 8.08
N PRO A 193 7.97 9.55 9.39
CA PRO A 193 7.48 10.49 10.41
C PRO A 193 8.42 11.67 10.65
N ASP A 194 9.64 11.62 10.11
CA ASP A 194 10.66 12.65 10.28
C ASP A 194 10.46 13.86 9.34
N ALA A 195 9.50 13.80 8.41
CA ALA A 195 9.37 14.76 7.31
C ALA A 195 7.92 15.28 7.10
N GLY A 196 7.20 15.62 8.16
CA GLY A 196 5.88 16.26 8.08
C GLY A 196 4.89 15.63 9.06
N ASN A 197 3.61 16.00 8.92
CA ASN A 197 2.55 15.24 9.57
C ASN A 197 2.32 13.92 8.82
N GLU A 198 1.79 12.91 9.50
CA GLU A 198 1.59 11.57 8.94
C GLU A 198 0.19 11.37 8.35
N GLN A 199 0.17 10.63 7.24
CA GLN A 199 -1.00 10.36 6.42
C GLN A 199 -0.73 9.18 5.49
N MET A 200 -1.76 8.75 4.76
CA MET A 200 -1.60 7.90 3.59
C MET A 200 -2.02 8.64 2.31
N TYR A 201 -1.54 8.16 1.18
CA TYR A 201 -1.91 8.62 -0.15
C TYR A 201 -2.52 7.47 -0.93
N MET A 202 -3.57 7.75 -1.70
CA MET A 202 -4.22 6.82 -2.59
C MET A 202 -4.66 7.53 -3.87
N ASN A 203 -4.34 6.96 -5.03
CA ASN A 203 -4.90 7.39 -6.30
C ASN A 203 -5.33 6.17 -7.12
N GLY A 204 -6.63 6.01 -7.34
CA GLY A 204 -7.18 4.95 -8.18
C GLY A 204 -7.09 5.31 -9.66
N PHE A 205 -6.90 4.31 -10.52
CA PHE A 205 -6.84 4.47 -11.97
C PHE A 205 -7.29 3.22 -12.72
N LYS A 206 -7.78 3.38 -13.95
CA LYS A 206 -8.06 2.26 -14.86
C LYS A 206 -6.75 1.68 -15.38
N CYS A 207 -6.64 0.36 -15.35
CA CYS A 207 -5.49 -0.38 -15.85
C CYS A 207 -5.92 -1.67 -16.55
N THR A 208 -5.04 -2.22 -17.37
CA THR A 208 -5.22 -3.55 -17.95
C THR A 208 -3.87 -4.23 -18.11
N VAL A 209 -3.87 -5.56 -18.09
CA VAL A 209 -2.68 -6.36 -18.42
C VAL A 209 -2.65 -6.57 -19.92
N ALA A 210 -1.67 -5.97 -20.58
CA ALA A 210 -1.42 -6.12 -22.00
C ALA A 210 -0.60 -7.40 -22.25
N ASN A 211 -0.92 -8.13 -23.33
CA ASN A 211 -0.18 -9.31 -23.77
C ASN A 211 0.13 -10.36 -22.66
N PRO A 212 -0.86 -10.76 -21.84
CA PRO A 212 -0.61 -11.70 -20.74
C PRO A 212 -0.17 -13.07 -21.28
N VAL A 213 0.89 -13.60 -20.66
CA VAL A 213 1.47 -14.93 -21.00
C VAL A 213 1.07 -16.02 -19.99
N SER A 214 0.26 -15.66 -19.00
CA SER A 214 -0.16 -16.50 -17.88
C SER A 214 -1.66 -16.34 -17.64
N VAL A 215 -2.29 -17.38 -17.08
CA VAL A 215 -3.67 -17.38 -16.61
C VAL A 215 -3.77 -17.65 -15.10
N ALA A 216 -2.63 -17.72 -14.41
CA ALA A 216 -2.57 -17.95 -12.97
C ALA A 216 -3.25 -16.79 -12.24
N GLN A 217 -4.34 -17.10 -11.53
CA GLN A 217 -5.10 -16.09 -10.81
C GLN A 217 -4.28 -15.52 -9.66
N ILE A 218 -4.52 -14.25 -9.33
CA ILE A 218 -3.98 -13.64 -8.12
C ILE A 218 -4.72 -14.26 -6.92
N ALA A 219 -3.97 -14.77 -5.95
CA ALA A 219 -4.53 -15.30 -4.72
C ALA A 219 -5.22 -14.19 -3.92
N LYS A 220 -6.25 -14.56 -3.14
CA LYS A 220 -6.93 -13.60 -2.27
C LYS A 220 -5.93 -12.88 -1.34
N PRO A 221 -5.81 -11.54 -1.43
CA PRO A 221 -4.80 -10.81 -0.68
C PRO A 221 -5.15 -10.75 0.81
N ARG A 222 -4.12 -10.85 1.65
CA ARG A 222 -4.23 -10.82 3.10
C ARG A 222 -3.59 -9.55 3.68
N VAL A 223 -4.00 -9.19 4.89
CA VAL A 223 -3.42 -8.04 5.60
C VAL A 223 -1.91 -8.25 5.80
N ALA A 224 -1.10 -7.27 5.41
CA ALA A 224 0.34 -7.31 5.63
C ALA A 224 0.66 -7.21 7.14
N ARG A 225 1.74 -7.85 7.59
CA ARG A 225 2.12 -7.87 9.02
C ARG A 225 3.50 -7.27 9.19
N ARG A 226 3.68 -6.45 10.22
CA ARG A 226 4.97 -5.89 10.62
C ARG A 226 5.91 -7.00 11.06
N CYS A 227 6.84 -7.40 10.20
CA CYS A 227 7.70 -8.55 10.40
C CYS A 227 9.19 -8.28 10.14
N GLY A 228 9.54 -7.23 9.39
CA GLY A 228 10.94 -6.86 9.19
C GLY A 228 11.58 -6.26 10.44
N ALA A 229 12.90 -6.02 10.37
CA ALA A 229 13.64 -5.38 11.45
C ALA A 229 13.19 -3.92 11.62
N ASP A 230 13.06 -3.50 12.87
CA ASP A 230 12.61 -2.18 13.27
C ASP A 230 13.38 -1.69 14.53
N PRO A 231 14.67 -1.34 14.38
CA PRO A 231 15.48 -0.89 15.50
C PRO A 231 14.93 0.37 16.19
N GLN A 232 14.25 1.24 15.44
CA GLN A 232 13.66 2.48 15.96
C GLN A 232 12.56 2.21 16.99
N ASN A 233 11.86 1.08 16.87
CA ASN A 233 10.83 0.65 17.82
C ASN A 233 11.28 -0.54 18.67
N GLY A 234 12.60 -0.70 18.88
CA GLY A 234 13.15 -1.69 19.82
C GLY A 234 13.14 -3.14 19.32
N LYS A 235 12.91 -3.38 18.03
CA LYS A 235 12.93 -4.72 17.40
C LYS A 235 14.05 -4.82 16.37
N PRO A 236 15.32 -4.96 16.78
CA PRO A 236 16.47 -4.88 15.86
C PRO A 236 16.57 -6.06 14.87
N HIS A 237 15.82 -7.14 15.10
CA HIS A 237 15.82 -8.32 14.24
C HIS A 237 14.44 -8.53 13.64
N ALA A 238 14.41 -8.99 12.38
CA ALA A 238 13.18 -9.41 11.73
C ALA A 238 12.62 -10.67 12.40
N ASP A 239 11.30 -10.85 12.30
CA ASP A 239 10.56 -12.03 12.69
C ASP A 239 9.88 -12.66 11.45
N PRO A 240 10.60 -13.52 10.70
CA PRO A 240 10.07 -14.14 9.49
C PRO A 240 8.79 -14.96 9.73
N ALA A 241 8.61 -15.51 10.93
CA ALA A 241 7.42 -16.28 11.28
C ALA A 241 6.17 -15.39 11.36
N ASN A 242 6.35 -14.10 11.60
CA ASN A 242 5.27 -13.12 11.63
C ASN A 242 4.93 -12.54 10.24
N CYS A 243 5.71 -12.84 9.20
CA CYS A 243 5.50 -12.27 7.87
C CYS A 243 4.25 -12.82 7.19
N THR A 244 3.56 -11.94 6.45
CA THR A 244 2.54 -12.36 5.47
C THR A 244 3.23 -12.64 4.15
N ASN A 245 3.23 -13.90 3.73
CA ASN A 245 3.70 -14.34 2.42
C ASN A 245 2.54 -14.39 1.41
N GLY A 246 2.86 -14.25 0.14
CA GLY A 246 1.89 -14.21 -0.96
C GLY A 246 1.24 -12.83 -1.16
N ALA A 247 0.05 -12.85 -1.76
CA ALA A 247 -0.74 -11.65 -2.05
C ALA A 247 -1.05 -10.88 -0.76
N LYS A 248 -0.70 -9.60 -0.76
CA LYS A 248 -0.91 -8.67 0.36
C LYS A 248 -1.81 -7.52 -0.05
N GLN A 249 -2.67 -7.10 0.86
CA GLN A 249 -3.49 -5.89 0.72
C GLN A 249 -2.62 -4.63 0.84
N PRO A 250 -3.07 -3.49 0.29
CA PRO A 250 -2.53 -2.18 0.64
C PRO A 250 -2.63 -1.89 2.14
N LEU A 251 -1.82 -0.93 2.59
CA LEU A 251 -1.76 -0.44 3.96
C LEU A 251 -2.81 0.66 4.16
N TYR A 252 -4.02 0.31 4.59
CA TYR A 252 -5.07 1.26 4.92
C TYR A 252 -4.90 1.69 6.39
N TRP A 253 -4.42 2.90 6.57
CA TRP A 253 -3.96 3.40 7.87
C TRP A 253 -4.43 4.83 8.12
N LEU A 254 -4.59 5.17 9.39
CA LEU A 254 -4.85 6.53 9.88
C LEU A 254 -6.15 7.18 9.38
N GLN A 255 -7.18 6.37 9.09
CA GLN A 255 -8.52 6.83 8.71
C GLN A 255 -9.53 6.64 9.85
N LYS A 256 -10.74 7.21 9.71
CA LYS A 256 -11.84 6.97 10.68
C LYS A 256 -12.46 5.59 10.55
N GLU A 257 -12.47 5.05 9.33
CA GLU A 257 -13.19 3.83 8.99
C GLU A 257 -12.33 2.91 8.12
N ARG A 258 -12.49 1.60 8.32
CA ARG A 258 -11.95 0.54 7.47
C ARG A 258 -10.42 0.50 7.33
N ASN A 259 -9.69 0.85 8.39
CA ASN A 259 -8.27 0.56 8.46
C ASN A 259 -8.02 -0.96 8.56
N ASN A 260 -6.94 -1.44 7.96
CA ASN A 260 -6.37 -2.76 8.22
C ASN A 260 -5.02 -2.67 8.98
N MET A 261 -4.50 -1.46 9.14
CA MET A 261 -3.30 -1.10 9.89
C MET A 261 -3.68 -0.25 11.11
N PHE A 262 -3.08 -0.53 12.26
CA PHE A 262 -3.42 0.09 13.55
C PHE A 262 -2.17 0.60 14.31
N GLU A 263 -1.10 0.81 13.58
CA GLU A 263 0.15 1.35 14.07
C GLU A 263 -0.03 2.77 14.62
N GLY A 264 0.80 3.13 15.60
CA GLY A 264 0.82 4.47 16.15
C GLY A 264 1.35 5.50 15.15
N TYR A 265 0.99 6.77 15.35
CA TYR A 265 1.34 7.89 14.48
C TYR A 265 2.85 7.98 14.18
N TYR A 266 3.72 7.69 15.16
CA TYR A 266 5.18 7.74 14.99
C TYR A 266 5.84 6.39 14.67
N SER A 267 5.02 5.36 14.40
CA SER A 267 5.49 4.04 13.98
C SER A 267 4.77 3.54 12.72
N PRO A 268 4.61 4.36 11.67
CA PRO A 268 3.73 4.03 10.53
C PRO A 268 4.09 2.71 9.83
N PRO A 269 3.11 2.11 9.13
CA PRO A 269 3.36 0.97 8.26
C PRO A 269 3.95 1.42 6.92
N TYR A 270 4.84 0.62 6.33
CA TYR A 270 5.56 1.01 5.10
C TYR A 270 5.51 -0.06 4.01
N TYR A 271 5.59 0.40 2.75
CA TYR A 271 5.73 -0.44 1.56
C TYR A 271 7.18 -0.87 1.36
N ASN A 272 7.75 -1.53 2.36
CA ASN A 272 9.11 -2.04 2.34
C ASN A 272 9.26 -3.38 3.10
N ASP A 273 10.50 -3.81 3.31
CA ASP A 273 10.82 -5.09 3.98
C ASP A 273 10.21 -5.21 5.39
N LEU A 274 9.90 -4.10 6.05
CA LEU A 274 9.21 -4.08 7.34
C LEU A 274 7.88 -4.82 7.31
N TYR A 275 7.17 -4.82 6.18
CA TYR A 275 5.90 -5.51 5.97
C TYR A 275 6.00 -6.63 4.93
N ASN A 276 7.21 -7.14 4.68
CA ASN A 276 7.50 -8.15 3.66
C ASN A 276 7.09 -7.71 2.23
N PHE A 277 7.16 -6.41 1.96
CA PHE A 277 7.05 -5.86 0.62
C PHE A 277 8.44 -5.70 0.04
N LYS A 278 8.89 -6.70 -0.71
CA LYS A 278 10.20 -6.68 -1.38
C LYS A 278 10.21 -5.62 -2.46
N ASP A 279 11.36 -5.02 -2.73
CA ASP A 279 11.49 -4.05 -3.82
C ASP A 279 11.20 -4.70 -5.19
N GLY A 280 10.53 -3.98 -6.08
CA GLY A 280 10.13 -4.47 -7.40
C GLY A 280 8.86 -5.33 -7.43
N ALA A 281 8.84 -6.32 -8.33
CA ALA A 281 7.65 -7.12 -8.63
C ALA A 281 7.34 -8.13 -7.51
N GLN A 282 6.08 -8.17 -7.09
CA GLN A 282 5.59 -9.16 -6.11
C GLN A 282 5.25 -10.46 -6.84
N ASN A 283 6.23 -11.36 -6.95
CA ASN A 283 6.12 -12.57 -7.78
C ASN A 283 5.44 -13.76 -7.09
N ASP A 284 5.14 -13.68 -5.79
CA ASP A 284 4.53 -14.74 -4.98
C ASP A 284 3.01 -14.58 -4.80
N ILE A 285 2.39 -13.64 -5.50
CA ILE A 285 0.98 -13.27 -5.30
C ILE A 285 -0.03 -14.22 -5.97
N PHE A 286 0.42 -15.19 -6.75
CA PHE A 286 -0.46 -16.06 -7.54
C PHE A 286 -0.90 -17.30 -6.76
N GLU A 287 -2.06 -17.86 -7.09
CA GLU A 287 -2.58 -19.08 -6.46
C GLU A 287 -1.61 -20.27 -6.59
N ASP A 288 -0.87 -20.34 -7.70
CA ASP A 288 0.12 -21.38 -8.00
C ASP A 288 1.50 -21.14 -7.34
N SER A 289 1.70 -20.00 -6.68
CA SER A 289 3.00 -19.62 -6.09
C SER A 289 3.28 -20.32 -4.76
N ASN A 290 2.25 -20.89 -4.13
CA ASN A 290 2.38 -21.52 -2.83
C ASN A 290 1.98 -23.00 -2.91
N PRO A 291 2.93 -23.96 -2.81
CA PRO A 291 2.63 -25.39 -2.93
C PRO A 291 1.78 -25.96 -1.78
N ALA A 292 1.52 -25.16 -0.74
CA ALA A 292 0.52 -25.49 0.29
C ALA A 292 -0.92 -25.38 -0.25
N ASN A 293 -1.20 -24.47 -1.20
CA ASN A 293 -2.52 -24.31 -1.82
C ASN A 293 -2.79 -25.32 -2.94
N THR A 294 -1.76 -25.97 -3.50
CA THR A 294 -1.97 -27.03 -4.50
C THR A 294 -2.45 -28.36 -3.91
N LYS A 295 -2.40 -28.53 -2.58
CA LYS A 295 -2.97 -29.71 -1.91
C LYS A 295 -4.49 -29.65 -1.75
N ASP A 296 -5.08 -28.45 -1.77
CA ASP A 296 -6.53 -28.26 -1.62
C ASP A 296 -7.30 -28.25 -2.96
N ASN A 297 -6.59 -28.22 -4.09
CA ASN A 297 -7.20 -28.23 -5.44
C ASN A 297 -7.17 -29.59 -6.15
N LEU A 298 -6.81 -30.68 -5.45
CA LEU A 298 -7.06 -32.04 -5.91
C LEU A 298 -8.40 -32.56 -5.37
N VAL A 299 -9.48 -31.83 -5.60
CA VAL A 299 -10.80 -32.44 -5.62
C VAL A 299 -10.99 -33.00 -7.03
N PRO A 300 -11.18 -34.31 -7.21
CA PRO A 300 -11.58 -34.84 -8.51
C PRO A 300 -12.84 -34.11 -8.96
N ARG A 301 -12.75 -33.39 -10.09
CA ARG A 301 -13.95 -32.95 -10.80
C ARG A 301 -14.63 -34.19 -11.34
N ASP A 302 -15.60 -34.71 -10.60
CA ASP A 302 -16.54 -35.69 -11.11
C ASP A 302 -17.19 -35.13 -12.39
N GLY A 303 -17.10 -35.90 -13.48
CA GLY A 303 -17.96 -35.72 -14.65
C GLY A 303 -17.32 -35.35 -15.98
N MET A 304 -16.02 -35.56 -16.19
CA MET A 304 -15.46 -35.48 -17.56
C MET A 304 -14.92 -36.85 -18.00
N THR A 305 -15.81 -37.62 -18.63
CA THR A 305 -15.49 -38.87 -19.32
C THR A 305 -14.56 -38.60 -20.49
N PHE A 306 -13.27 -38.90 -20.33
CA PHE A 306 -12.36 -39.08 -21.45
C PHE A 306 -12.35 -40.57 -21.81
N GLY A 307 -12.71 -40.87 -23.07
CA GLY A 307 -12.69 -42.23 -23.63
C GLY A 307 -11.27 -42.81 -23.66
N PRO A 308 -11.15 -44.14 -23.78
CA PRO A 308 -9.87 -44.84 -23.62
C PRO A 308 -8.93 -44.53 -24.79
N VAL A 309 -7.80 -43.92 -24.48
CA VAL A 309 -6.64 -43.87 -25.39
C VAL A 309 -5.93 -45.22 -25.26
N ILE A 310 -5.91 -45.96 -26.36
CA ILE A 310 -5.16 -47.20 -26.53
C ILE A 310 -3.67 -46.85 -26.54
N GLY A 311 -2.96 -47.22 -25.48
CA GLY A 311 -1.50 -47.20 -25.41
C GLY A 311 -0.97 -48.62 -25.50
N THR A 312 -0.16 -48.89 -26.52
CA THR A 312 0.54 -50.15 -26.77
C THR A 312 1.74 -50.32 -25.84
N GLU A 313 1.87 -51.53 -25.27
CA GLU A 313 3.00 -52.00 -24.45
C GLU A 313 4.27 -52.27 -25.28
N ALA A 314 5.43 -52.00 -24.65
CA ALA A 314 6.76 -52.62 -24.79
C ALA A 314 7.77 -51.63 -24.16
N ASP A 315 8.69 -51.93 -23.26
CA ASP A 315 9.27 -53.17 -22.74
C ASP A 315 9.78 -52.89 -21.31
N ALA A 316 9.72 -53.91 -20.45
CA ALA A 316 10.48 -53.99 -19.21
C ALA A 316 11.82 -54.72 -19.47
N PRO A 317 12.79 -54.59 -18.55
CA PRO A 317 13.32 -55.82 -17.97
C PRO A 317 13.49 -55.78 -16.45
N GLU A 318 13.29 -56.97 -15.91
CA GLU A 318 13.31 -57.41 -14.53
C GLU A 318 14.74 -57.71 -14.05
N ALA A 319 15.07 -57.40 -12.79
CA ALA A 319 16.18 -58.03 -12.07
C ALA A 319 16.03 -57.93 -10.53
N GLN A 320 15.46 -59.00 -9.97
CA GLN A 320 15.78 -59.72 -8.72
C GLN A 320 16.55 -59.02 -7.58
N GLY A 321 15.99 -59.17 -6.36
CA GLY A 321 16.77 -59.76 -5.26
C GLY A 321 16.63 -59.14 -3.85
N ARG A 322 16.05 -59.95 -2.95
CA ARG A 322 16.42 -60.17 -1.53
C ARG A 322 15.47 -59.64 -0.44
N GLN A 323 14.90 -60.60 0.28
CA GLN A 323 14.17 -60.48 1.55
C GLN A 323 15.09 -60.11 2.73
N GLN A 324 14.57 -59.38 3.74
CA GLN A 324 14.49 -59.85 5.14
C GLN A 324 13.83 -58.84 6.12
N ASN A 325 12.82 -59.36 6.84
CA ASN A 325 12.52 -59.29 8.29
C ASN A 325 12.31 -57.97 9.08
N THR A 326 11.05 -57.84 9.55
CA THR A 326 10.57 -57.64 10.95
C THR A 326 11.10 -56.51 11.83
N THR A 327 10.22 -55.59 12.26
CA THR A 327 9.53 -55.51 13.60
C THR A 327 8.95 -54.09 13.80
N PRO A 328 7.69 -53.91 14.28
CA PRO A 328 7.15 -52.58 14.61
C PRO A 328 7.33 -52.25 16.10
N THR A 329 7.89 -51.08 16.40
CA THR A 329 7.99 -50.55 17.76
C THR A 329 6.81 -49.63 18.07
N ALA A 330 6.35 -49.76 19.31
CA ALA A 330 5.05 -49.36 19.82
C ALA A 330 4.84 -47.86 20.08
N VAL A 331 3.54 -47.58 20.12
CA VAL A 331 2.82 -46.42 20.65
C VAL A 331 3.20 -46.09 22.09
N SER A 332 3.30 -44.81 22.43
CA SER A 332 2.98 -44.33 23.78
C SER A 332 2.21 -43.01 23.74
N GLU A 333 0.95 -43.12 24.14
CA GLU A 333 0.10 -42.03 24.60
C GLU A 333 0.57 -41.58 25.99
N PHE A 334 0.50 -40.27 26.27
CA PHE A 334 0.34 -39.76 27.63
C PHE A 334 -0.62 -38.55 27.63
N THR A 335 -1.87 -38.88 27.97
CA THR A 335 -2.77 -38.24 28.95
C THR A 335 -2.85 -36.71 29.08
N ASN A 336 -4.10 -36.24 28.88
CA ASN A 336 -4.70 -35.01 29.39
C ASN A 336 -4.51 -34.81 30.90
N ALA A 337 -4.38 -33.54 31.30
CA ALA A 337 -4.76 -33.06 32.63
C ALA A 337 -5.59 -31.77 32.47
N ASP A 338 -6.75 -31.82 33.09
CA ASP A 338 -7.81 -30.82 33.17
C ASP A 338 -7.60 -29.88 34.40
N VAL A 339 -8.52 -28.91 34.57
CA VAL A 339 -8.78 -28.03 35.75
C VAL A 339 -8.00 -26.69 35.75
N SER A 340 -8.53 -25.48 36.01
CA SER A 340 -9.84 -24.79 36.13
C SER A 340 -9.53 -23.28 36.46
N PRO A 341 -10.44 -22.35 36.88
CA PRO A 341 -10.54 -21.01 36.30
C PRO A 341 -10.14 -19.84 37.25
N ASP A 342 -10.11 -18.63 36.67
CA ASP A 342 -10.16 -17.24 37.19
C ASP A 342 -10.05 -16.92 38.71
N PRO A 343 -9.56 -15.71 39.03
CA PRO A 343 -10.57 -14.70 39.41
C PRO A 343 -10.36 -13.29 38.85
N VAL A 344 -11.52 -12.67 38.68
CA VAL A 344 -11.81 -11.25 38.49
C VAL A 344 -11.33 -10.38 39.67
N ILE A 345 -10.59 -9.31 39.37
CA ILE A 345 -10.46 -8.05 40.15
C ILE A 345 -10.17 -6.97 39.08
N GLY A 346 -10.75 -5.78 39.00
CA GLY A 346 -11.58 -4.99 39.90
C GLY A 346 -11.40 -3.54 39.46
N VAL A 347 -12.53 -2.84 39.33
CA VAL A 347 -12.74 -1.44 38.95
C VAL A 347 -11.86 -0.44 39.74
N LEU A 348 -11.29 0.57 39.07
CA LEU A 348 -11.07 1.94 39.59
C LEU A 348 -10.95 2.92 38.40
N LEU A 349 -11.99 3.69 38.09
CA LEU A 349 -12.25 5.07 38.56
C LEU A 349 -11.23 6.12 38.06
N GLY A 350 -11.66 6.82 37.00
CA GLY A 350 -11.77 8.29 36.99
C GLY A 350 -10.51 9.14 36.90
N LEU A 351 -10.33 9.81 35.77
CA LEU A 351 -10.13 11.26 35.80
C LEU A 351 -10.62 11.88 34.49
N VAL A 352 -11.75 12.57 34.57
CA VAL A 352 -12.24 13.51 33.57
C VAL A 352 -11.54 14.84 33.86
N ILE A 353 -10.74 15.34 32.92
CA ILE A 353 -10.34 16.75 32.92
C ILE A 353 -11.11 17.44 31.80
N VAL A 354 -12.16 18.15 32.21
CA VAL A 354 -12.78 19.23 31.45
C VAL A 354 -11.86 20.44 31.59
N ALA A 355 -11.35 20.95 30.48
CA ALA A 355 -10.83 22.31 30.41
C ALA A 355 -11.62 23.08 29.35
N VAL A 356 -12.64 23.80 29.83
CA VAL A 356 -13.33 24.87 29.12
C VAL A 356 -12.75 26.19 29.61
N VAL A 357 -12.00 26.89 28.77
CA VAL A 357 -11.73 28.34 28.77
C VAL A 357 -11.27 28.62 27.33
N GLY A 358 -11.93 29.35 26.42
CA GLY A 358 -12.88 30.44 26.57
C GLY A 358 -12.12 31.76 26.65
N LEU A 359 -11.87 32.43 25.50
CA LEU A 359 -11.96 33.90 25.29
C LEU A 359 -11.09 34.38 24.10
N TRP A 360 -11.77 35.14 23.23
CA TRP A 360 -11.36 35.98 22.09
C TRP A 360 -11.08 35.32 20.74
#